data_AF-A0A812Q6B3-F1
#
_entry.id   AF-A0A812Q6B3-F1
#
_cell.length_a   1.000
_cell.length_b   1.000
_cell.length_c   1.000
_cell.angle_alpha   90.00
_cell.angle_beta   90.00
_cell.angle_gamma   90.00
#
_symmetry.space_group_name_H-M   'P 1'
#
loop_
_entity.id
_entity.type
_entity.pdbx_description
1 polymer ?
#
loop_
_entity_poly.entity_id
_entity_poly.type
_entity_poly.pdbx_seq_one_letter_code
_entity_poly.pdbx_strand_id
1 'polypeptide(L)'
;MFNFGLFTPKTWTAERFPRLVILHAAPLPSEPRIRRSFNFNKLRAILMARVLTGVEVDVDQFVAPGADRLFSLTTKWVNKEYAFPLMPAHFLDWSIKDQPAAPWWPRYCPDPDKPCPMQTMRWCHAHPTWTHWALPFFGKWVRRHFRDERLPNVTVKNFHAAGLRVGDINEDEDLLNVGLWEERAAKQWCKFDVPATVEFDSLLSWIPSKGNRCSNGIGCSTAG
;
A
#
# COMPACT_ATOMS: atom_id res chain seq x y z
N MET A 1 0.89 -13.55 3.72
CA MET A 1 2.14 -14.22 3.28
C MET A 1 3.26 -13.45 3.92
N PHE A 2 4.13 -14.10 4.68
CA PHE A 2 5.14 -13.42 5.50
C PHE A 2 6.54 -13.83 5.03
N ASN A 3 7.49 -12.88 5.00
CA ASN A 3 8.88 -13.09 4.59
C ASN A 3 9.81 -12.85 5.79
N PHE A 4 10.49 -13.92 6.25
CA PHE A 4 11.41 -13.88 7.40
C PHE A 4 12.89 -13.92 7.00
N GLY A 5 13.24 -13.43 5.80
CA GLY A 5 14.60 -13.50 5.31
C GLY A 5 15.03 -14.95 5.08
N LEU A 6 16.07 -15.45 5.76
CA LEU A 6 16.49 -16.86 5.68
C LEU A 6 16.14 -17.66 6.96
N PHE A 7 15.48 -17.03 7.92
CA PHE A 7 15.21 -17.63 9.21
C PHE A 7 13.73 -18.02 9.33
N THR A 8 13.45 -19.31 9.43
CA THR A 8 12.12 -19.80 9.78
C THR A 8 12.13 -20.27 11.23
N PRO A 9 11.31 -19.69 12.14
CA PRO A 9 11.26 -20.15 13.52
C PRO A 9 10.89 -21.64 13.58
N LYS A 10 11.63 -22.43 14.38
CA LYS A 10 11.37 -23.89 14.53
C LYS A 10 9.96 -24.21 15.04
N THR A 11 9.31 -23.25 15.69
CA THR A 11 7.95 -23.39 16.24
C THR A 11 6.87 -23.14 15.20
N TRP A 12 7.23 -22.76 13.97
CA TRP A 12 6.32 -22.54 12.85
C TRP A 12 6.14 -23.83 12.07
N THR A 13 5.48 -24.79 12.69
CA THR A 13 5.22 -26.10 12.10
C THR A 13 3.87 -26.14 11.40
N ALA A 14 3.67 -27.11 10.50
CA ALA A 14 2.40 -27.31 9.81
C ALA A 14 1.28 -27.68 10.79
N GLU A 15 1.59 -28.36 11.90
CA GLU A 15 0.62 -28.71 12.94
C GLU A 15 0.11 -27.46 13.66
N ARG A 16 0.99 -26.49 13.92
CA ARG A 16 0.63 -25.23 14.59
C ARG A 16 -0.05 -24.24 13.63
N PHE A 17 0.44 -24.15 12.40
CA PHE A 17 -0.04 -23.19 11.40
C PHE A 17 -0.32 -23.89 10.05
N PRO A 18 -1.37 -24.72 9.96
CA PRO A 18 -1.62 -25.57 8.78
C PRO A 18 -1.93 -24.79 7.50
N ARG A 19 -2.21 -23.49 7.61
CA ARG A 19 -2.54 -22.61 6.48
C ARG A 19 -1.47 -21.54 6.23
N LEU A 20 -0.34 -21.62 6.93
CA LEU A 20 0.76 -20.68 6.76
C LEU A 20 1.67 -21.15 5.63
N VAL A 21 1.81 -20.28 4.63
CA VAL A 21 2.82 -20.43 3.57
C VAL A 21 3.89 -19.36 3.79
N ILE A 22 5.13 -19.82 3.99
CA ILE A 22 6.29 -18.95 4.15
C ILE A 22 6.99 -18.87 2.80
N LEU A 23 7.25 -17.65 2.32
CA LEU A 23 8.07 -17.43 1.15
C LEU A 23 9.36 -16.72 1.54
N HIS A 24 10.48 -17.29 1.11
CA HIS A 24 11.78 -16.64 1.16
C HIS A 24 12.03 -15.98 -0.20
N ALA A 25 12.32 -14.68 -0.20
CA ALA A 25 12.60 -13.94 -1.42
C ALA A 25 13.97 -13.27 -1.35
N ALA A 26 14.77 -13.47 -2.39
CA ALA A 26 15.96 -12.65 -2.59
C ALA A 26 15.57 -11.21 -2.96
N PRO A 27 16.44 -10.23 -2.67
CA PRO A 27 16.31 -8.90 -3.26
C PRO A 27 16.21 -9.00 -4.78
N LEU A 28 15.44 -8.11 -5.38
CA LEU A 28 15.41 -8.01 -6.83
C LEU A 28 16.79 -7.53 -7.32
N PRO A 29 17.28 -8.03 -8.47
CA PRO A 29 18.48 -7.50 -9.08
C PRO A 29 18.35 -5.98 -9.23
N SER A 30 19.23 -5.25 -8.56
CA SER A 30 19.41 -3.82 -8.80
C SER A 30 20.32 -3.66 -10.01
N GLU A 31 19.88 -2.87 -10.97
CA GLU A 31 20.74 -2.43 -12.06
C GLU A 31 21.38 -1.10 -11.65
N PRO A 32 22.55 -0.72 -12.18
CA PRO A 32 23.20 0.56 -11.83
C PRO A 32 22.29 1.78 -11.99
N ARG A 33 21.24 1.67 -12.82
CA ARG A 33 20.29 2.74 -13.13
C ARG A 33 18.88 2.53 -12.55
N ILE A 34 18.61 1.39 -11.91
CA ILE A 34 17.28 1.07 -11.36
C ILE A 34 17.47 0.48 -9.96
N ARG A 35 17.13 1.29 -8.95
CA ARG A 35 17.16 0.87 -7.55
C ARG A 35 15.80 0.32 -7.18
N ARG A 36 15.70 -1.00 -7.07
CA ARG A 36 14.46 -1.67 -6.69
C ARG A 36 14.44 -1.92 -5.19
N SER A 37 13.47 -1.35 -4.48
CA SER A 37 13.23 -1.67 -3.07
C SER A 37 12.95 -3.16 -2.89
N PHE A 38 13.30 -3.69 -1.73
CA PHE A 38 12.94 -5.06 -1.35
C PHE A 38 11.42 -5.24 -1.28
N ASN A 39 10.68 -4.15 -1.03
CA ASN A 39 9.23 -4.16 -0.88
C ASN A 39 8.49 -4.60 -2.15
N PHE A 40 9.10 -4.53 -3.34
CA PHE A 40 8.51 -5.11 -4.55
C PHE A 40 8.27 -6.63 -4.46
N ASN A 41 8.94 -7.33 -3.52
CA ASN A 41 8.60 -8.71 -3.23
C ASN A 41 7.17 -8.89 -2.68
N LYS A 42 6.56 -7.86 -2.06
CA LYS A 42 5.13 -7.86 -1.69
C LYS A 42 4.24 -8.06 -2.93
N LEU A 43 4.55 -7.37 -4.02
CA LEU A 43 3.77 -7.50 -5.27
C LEU A 43 3.96 -8.87 -5.93
N ARG A 44 5.18 -9.43 -5.89
CA ARG A 44 5.43 -10.81 -6.34
C ARG A 44 4.65 -11.82 -5.48
N ALA A 45 4.65 -11.62 -4.16
CA ALA A 45 3.90 -12.42 -3.21
C ALA A 45 2.40 -12.42 -3.54
N ILE A 46 1.81 -11.25 -3.81
CA ILE A 46 0.41 -11.11 -4.23
C ILE A 46 0.12 -11.94 -5.48
N LEU A 47 0.96 -11.81 -6.52
CA LEU A 47 0.78 -12.54 -7.79
C LEU A 47 0.94 -14.06 -7.64
N MET A 48 1.75 -14.52 -6.68
CA MET A 48 1.96 -15.94 -6.40
C MET A 48 0.98 -16.54 -5.41
N ALA A 49 0.25 -15.72 -4.64
CA ALA A 49 -0.57 -16.18 -3.52
C ALA A 49 -1.74 -17.09 -3.94
N ARG A 50 -2.19 -17.01 -5.21
CA ARG A 50 -3.31 -17.82 -5.75
C ARG A 50 -4.58 -17.78 -4.87
N VAL A 51 -4.88 -16.60 -4.33
CA VAL A 51 -6.09 -16.35 -3.53
C VAL A 51 -7.15 -15.62 -4.34
N LEU A 52 -8.42 -15.87 -4.03
CA LEU A 52 -9.55 -15.13 -4.64
C LEU A 52 -9.68 -13.71 -4.07
N THR A 53 -9.40 -13.56 -2.78
CA THR A 53 -9.41 -12.29 -2.05
C THR A 53 -8.22 -12.29 -1.10
N GLY A 54 -7.47 -11.19 -1.07
CA GLY A 54 -6.29 -11.02 -0.22
C GLY A 54 -6.29 -9.68 0.49
N VAL A 55 -5.65 -9.67 1.64
CA VAL A 55 -5.34 -8.50 2.45
C VAL A 55 -3.84 -8.58 2.72
N GLU A 56 -3.12 -7.53 2.34
CA GLU A 56 -1.70 -7.37 2.64
C GLU A 56 -1.59 -6.76 4.04
N VAL A 57 -0.63 -7.26 4.82
CA VAL A 57 -0.35 -6.78 6.17
C VAL A 57 1.17 -6.82 6.32
N ASP A 58 1.75 -5.64 6.55
CA ASP A 58 3.19 -5.53 6.78
C ASP A 58 3.59 -6.18 8.11
N VAL A 59 4.86 -6.57 8.20
CA VAL A 59 5.39 -7.31 9.37
C VAL A 59 5.44 -6.48 10.66
N ASP A 60 5.34 -5.15 10.54
CA ASP A 60 5.32 -4.19 11.64
C ASP A 60 3.89 -3.75 12.02
N GLN A 61 2.87 -4.44 11.49
CA GLN A 61 1.46 -4.14 11.78
C GLN A 61 0.85 -5.12 12.79
N PHE A 62 -0.07 -4.60 13.58
CA PHE A 62 -0.95 -5.39 14.44
C PHE A 62 -2.31 -5.57 13.77
N VAL A 63 -2.86 -6.78 13.86
CA VAL A 63 -4.22 -7.08 13.38
C VAL A 63 -5.20 -6.98 14.56
N ALA A 64 -6.06 -5.97 14.52
CA ALA A 64 -7.11 -5.80 15.52
C ALA A 64 -8.33 -6.72 15.27
N PRO A 65 -9.14 -7.04 16.30
CA PRO A 65 -10.38 -7.79 16.12
C PRO A 65 -11.30 -7.18 15.06
N GLY A 66 -11.92 -8.03 14.23
CA GLY A 66 -12.84 -7.60 13.18
C GLY A 66 -12.20 -7.22 11.85
N ALA A 67 -10.86 -7.29 11.73
CA ALA A 67 -10.14 -7.11 10.47
C ALA A 67 -10.61 -8.06 9.36
N ASP A 68 -11.16 -9.23 9.70
CA ASP A 68 -11.75 -10.16 8.74
C ASP A 68 -12.86 -9.54 7.86
N ARG A 69 -13.53 -8.48 8.36
CA ARG A 69 -14.51 -7.72 7.58
C ARG A 69 -13.92 -7.11 6.31
N LEU A 70 -12.60 -6.86 6.28
CA LEU A 70 -11.91 -6.38 5.09
C LEU A 70 -12.07 -7.36 3.92
N PHE A 71 -12.10 -8.68 4.13
CA PHE A 71 -12.31 -9.63 3.03
C PHE A 71 -13.67 -9.44 2.35
N SER A 72 -14.73 -9.28 3.15
CA SER A 72 -16.09 -9.07 2.65
C SER A 72 -16.22 -7.72 1.93
N LEU A 73 -15.64 -6.66 2.51
CA LEU A 73 -15.63 -5.33 1.89
C LEU A 73 -14.84 -5.33 0.58
N THR A 74 -13.68 -5.98 0.56
CA THR A 74 -12.84 -6.12 -0.64
C THR A 74 -13.59 -6.84 -1.74
N THR A 75 -14.26 -7.95 -1.41
CA THR A 75 -15.03 -8.73 -2.39
C THR A 75 -16.21 -7.94 -2.97
N LYS A 76 -16.85 -7.08 -2.15
CA LYS A 76 -17.92 -6.19 -2.60
C LYS A 76 -17.43 -5.12 -3.57
N TRP A 77 -16.28 -4.52 -3.29
CA TRP A 77 -15.83 -3.29 -3.96
C TRP A 77 -14.81 -3.50 -5.08
N VAL A 78 -14.00 -4.56 -4.99
CA VAL A 78 -13.03 -4.99 -6.01
C VAL A 78 -13.64 -6.13 -6.80
N ASN A 79 -14.25 -5.78 -7.91
CA ASN A 79 -15.03 -6.67 -8.75
C ASN A 79 -14.70 -6.43 -10.22
N LYS A 80 -15.49 -6.99 -11.14
CA LYS A 80 -15.25 -6.85 -12.58
C LYS A 80 -15.35 -5.38 -13.03
N GLU A 81 -16.25 -4.61 -12.43
CA GLU A 81 -16.50 -3.20 -12.75
C GLU A 81 -15.42 -2.28 -12.15
N TYR A 82 -14.80 -2.69 -11.05
CA TYR A 82 -13.70 -2.00 -10.39
C TYR A 82 -12.55 -2.97 -10.12
N ALA A 83 -11.74 -3.20 -11.16
CA ALA A 83 -10.68 -4.20 -11.19
C ALA A 83 -9.33 -3.66 -10.66
N PHE A 84 -9.36 -2.86 -9.59
CA PHE A 84 -8.17 -2.26 -8.97
C PHE A 84 -8.11 -2.62 -7.49
N PRO A 85 -6.91 -2.77 -6.90
CA PRO A 85 -6.80 -2.96 -5.46
C PRO A 85 -7.35 -1.75 -4.71
N LEU A 86 -7.80 -1.96 -3.48
CA LEU A 86 -8.10 -0.87 -2.55
C LEU A 86 -6.93 -0.70 -1.61
N MET A 87 -6.40 0.50 -1.59
CA MET A 87 -5.31 0.89 -0.71
C MET A 87 -5.86 1.70 0.47
N PRO A 88 -5.26 1.59 1.67
CA PRO A 88 -5.62 2.46 2.78
C PRO A 88 -5.06 3.85 2.55
N ALA A 89 -5.92 4.87 2.66
CA ALA A 89 -5.50 6.26 2.57
C ALA A 89 -4.42 6.55 3.63
N HIS A 90 -3.36 7.22 3.20
CA HIS A 90 -2.28 7.67 4.06
C HIS A 90 -2.74 8.88 4.88
N PHE A 91 -2.35 8.92 6.15
CA PHE A 91 -2.72 10.04 7.03
C PHE A 91 -1.77 11.24 6.90
N LEU A 92 -0.48 11.01 6.64
CA LEU A 92 0.45 12.08 6.27
C LEU A 92 0.17 12.58 4.85
N ASP A 93 0.21 13.90 4.68
CA ASP A 93 0.15 14.54 3.37
C ASP A 93 1.54 14.54 2.75
N TRP A 94 1.62 14.08 1.50
CA TRP A 94 2.86 14.13 0.76
C TRP A 94 3.08 15.52 0.18
N SER A 95 4.30 16.05 0.31
CA SER A 95 4.58 17.45 0.01
C SER A 95 5.77 17.64 -0.92
N ILE A 96 5.96 18.88 -1.39
CA ILE A 96 7.15 19.26 -2.17
C ILE A 96 8.47 18.95 -1.44
N LYS A 97 8.47 18.89 -0.10
CA LYS A 97 9.68 18.60 0.71
C LYS A 97 10.18 17.18 0.53
N ASP A 98 9.30 16.28 0.09
CA ASP A 98 9.59 14.87 -0.11
C ASP A 98 10.04 14.57 -1.57
N GLN A 99 9.97 15.57 -2.46
CA GLN A 99 10.37 15.47 -3.87
C GLN A 99 11.82 15.01 -4.12
N PRO A 100 12.84 15.33 -3.29
CA PRO A 100 14.20 14.83 -3.55
C PRO A 100 14.27 13.31 -3.63
N ALA A 101 13.37 12.59 -2.94
CA ALA A 101 13.26 11.14 -2.98
C ALA A 101 12.31 10.63 -4.09
N ALA A 102 11.48 11.50 -4.67
CA ALA A 102 10.43 11.16 -5.62
C ALA A 102 10.49 12.05 -6.89
N PRO A 103 11.47 11.84 -7.78
CA PRO A 103 11.67 12.67 -8.99
C PRO A 103 10.47 12.62 -9.97
N TRP A 104 9.60 11.64 -9.80
CA TRP A 104 8.39 11.43 -10.58
C TRP A 104 7.20 12.27 -10.07
N TRP A 105 7.24 12.78 -8.84
CA TRP A 105 6.13 13.50 -8.18
C TRP A 105 5.61 14.72 -8.95
N PRO A 106 6.45 15.57 -9.56
CA PRO A 106 5.98 16.74 -10.31
C PRO A 106 5.06 16.39 -11.49
N ARG A 107 5.09 15.14 -12.00
CA ARG A 107 4.13 14.66 -13.00
C ARG A 107 2.70 14.67 -12.45
N TYR A 108 2.51 14.50 -11.14
CA TYR A 108 1.18 14.33 -10.54
C TYR A 108 0.74 15.54 -9.72
N CYS A 109 1.67 16.12 -8.97
CA CYS A 109 1.42 17.29 -8.13
C CYS A 109 2.62 18.25 -8.15
N PRO A 110 2.73 19.10 -9.19
CA PRO A 110 3.86 20.02 -9.34
C PRO A 110 3.81 21.21 -8.37
N ASP A 111 2.60 21.61 -7.96
CA ASP A 111 2.36 22.81 -7.16
C ASP A 111 1.63 22.39 -5.87
N PRO A 112 2.27 22.57 -4.69
CA PRO A 112 1.67 22.17 -3.42
C PRO A 112 0.47 23.03 -3.01
N ASP A 113 0.33 24.23 -3.57
CA ASP A 113 -0.75 25.16 -3.23
C ASP A 113 -1.99 24.99 -4.15
N LYS A 114 -1.93 24.03 -5.09
CA LYS A 114 -3.00 23.73 -6.04
C LYS A 114 -3.43 22.27 -5.98
N PRO A 115 -4.68 21.95 -6.36
CA PRO A 115 -5.10 20.57 -6.50
C PRO A 115 -4.21 19.80 -7.49
N CYS A 116 -3.75 18.62 -7.08
CA CYS A 116 -2.93 17.75 -7.90
C CYS A 116 -3.73 17.23 -9.11
N PRO A 117 -3.44 17.67 -10.35
CA PRO A 117 -4.33 17.48 -11.51
C PRO A 117 -4.48 16.03 -11.97
N MET A 118 -3.49 15.19 -11.67
CA MET A 118 -3.46 13.78 -12.09
C MET A 118 -3.87 12.81 -10.97
N GLN A 119 -3.90 13.25 -9.72
CA GLN A 119 -4.32 12.39 -8.62
C GLN A 119 -5.83 12.18 -8.66
N THR A 120 -6.25 10.93 -8.75
CA THR A 120 -7.68 10.55 -8.74
C THR A 120 -8.17 10.14 -7.35
N MET A 121 -7.26 9.96 -6.41
CA MET A 121 -7.50 9.65 -5.00
C MET A 121 -6.28 10.10 -4.18
N ARG A 122 -6.40 10.09 -2.84
CA ARG A 122 -5.29 10.50 -1.97
C ARG A 122 -4.13 9.52 -2.06
N TRP A 123 -2.97 9.96 -1.59
CA TRP A 123 -1.86 9.06 -1.30
C TRP A 123 -2.30 7.94 -0.35
N CYS A 124 -1.81 6.73 -0.59
CA CYS A 124 -2.17 5.55 0.16
C CYS A 124 -0.93 4.78 0.62
N HIS A 125 -1.01 4.11 1.77
CA HIS A 125 0.02 3.18 2.21
C HIS A 125 0.05 1.91 1.35
N ALA A 126 1.23 1.30 1.20
CA ALA A 126 1.48 0.07 0.44
C ALA A 126 0.80 -1.23 0.96
N HIS A 127 -0.41 -1.15 1.53
CA HIS A 127 -1.14 -2.29 2.14
C HIS A 127 -2.41 -2.66 1.35
N PRO A 128 -2.28 -3.14 0.10
CA PRO A 128 -3.42 -3.41 -0.75
C PRO A 128 -4.34 -4.49 -0.17
N THR A 129 -5.63 -4.27 -0.38
CA THR A 129 -6.63 -5.33 -0.37
C THR A 129 -7.11 -5.56 -1.80
N TRP A 130 -7.28 -6.83 -2.20
CA TRP A 130 -7.58 -7.16 -3.59
C TRP A 130 -8.46 -8.38 -3.72
N THR A 131 -9.16 -8.49 -4.85
CA THR A 131 -9.64 -9.77 -5.37
C THR A 131 -8.84 -10.17 -6.61
N HIS A 132 -9.07 -11.38 -7.12
CA HIS A 132 -8.45 -11.85 -8.37
C HIS A 132 -8.67 -10.89 -9.56
N TRP A 133 -9.73 -10.09 -9.54
CA TRP A 133 -10.00 -9.07 -10.56
C TRP A 133 -8.90 -8.00 -10.66
N ALA A 134 -8.19 -7.71 -9.57
CA ALA A 134 -7.10 -6.74 -9.53
C ALA A 134 -5.72 -7.33 -9.90
N LEU A 135 -5.60 -8.64 -10.12
CA LEU A 135 -4.31 -9.25 -10.50
C LEU A 135 -3.73 -8.71 -11.82
N PRO A 136 -4.53 -8.40 -12.87
CA PRO A 136 -4.03 -7.74 -14.06
C PRO A 136 -3.38 -6.38 -13.79
N PHE A 137 -3.91 -5.61 -12.83
CA PHE A 137 -3.31 -4.35 -12.40
C PHE A 137 -1.91 -4.58 -11.83
N PHE A 138 -1.77 -5.47 -10.84
CA PHE A 138 -0.47 -5.78 -10.24
C PHE A 138 0.52 -6.30 -11.29
N GLY A 139 0.10 -7.24 -12.14
CA GLY A 139 0.95 -7.81 -13.18
C GLY A 139 1.41 -6.76 -14.19
N LYS A 140 0.53 -5.84 -14.60
CA LYS A 140 0.85 -4.75 -15.53
C LYS A 140 1.90 -3.81 -14.93
N TRP A 141 1.72 -3.35 -13.70
CA TRP A 141 2.60 -2.37 -13.07
C TRP A 141 3.94 -2.96 -12.63
N VAL A 142 3.95 -4.18 -12.10
CA VAL A 142 5.20 -4.92 -11.82
C VAL A 142 5.98 -5.13 -13.11
N ARG A 143 5.33 -5.56 -14.20
CA ARG A 143 5.99 -5.74 -15.50
C ARG A 143 6.58 -4.43 -16.01
N ARG A 144 5.81 -3.34 -15.96
CA ARG A 144 6.26 -2.00 -16.37
C ARG A 144 7.51 -1.58 -15.62
N HIS A 145 7.54 -1.79 -14.30
CA HIS A 145 8.70 -1.48 -13.47
C HIS A 145 9.91 -2.36 -13.80
N PHE A 146 9.71 -3.67 -13.92
CA PHE A 146 10.80 -4.61 -14.15
C PHE A 146 11.43 -4.44 -15.53
N ARG A 147 10.63 -4.05 -16.53
CA ARG A 147 11.09 -3.76 -17.89
C ARG A 147 11.49 -2.30 -18.11
N ASP A 148 11.42 -1.47 -17.07
CA ASP A 148 11.66 -0.03 -17.14
C ASP A 148 10.89 0.64 -18.30
N GLU A 149 9.61 0.27 -18.43
CA GLU A 149 8.74 0.86 -19.44
C GLU A 149 8.56 2.37 -19.19
N ARG A 150 8.27 3.11 -20.26
CA ARG A 150 8.04 4.56 -20.18
C ARG A 150 6.57 4.88 -20.36
N LEU A 151 6.02 5.67 -19.45
CA LEU A 151 4.71 6.31 -19.59
C LEU A 151 4.82 7.49 -20.56
N PRO A 152 3.82 7.69 -21.43
CA PRO A 152 3.84 8.78 -22.39
C PRO A 152 3.60 10.14 -21.72
N ASN A 153 3.87 11.20 -22.48
CA ASN A 153 3.36 12.52 -22.17
C ASN A 153 1.82 12.49 -22.23
N VAL A 154 1.15 13.12 -21.28
CA VAL A 154 -0.32 13.20 -21.27
C VAL A 154 -0.77 14.61 -20.90
N THR A 155 -1.92 15.03 -21.43
CA THR A 155 -2.54 16.31 -21.10
C THR A 155 -3.88 16.07 -20.44
N VAL A 156 -4.09 16.63 -19.25
CA VAL A 156 -5.32 16.47 -18.47
C VAL A 156 -5.75 17.82 -17.94
N LYS A 157 -6.94 18.30 -18.34
CA LYS A 157 -7.52 19.58 -17.86
C LYS A 157 -6.51 20.75 -17.91
N ASN A 158 -5.84 20.93 -19.06
CA ASN A 158 -4.80 21.95 -19.31
C ASN A 158 -3.48 21.78 -18.54
N PHE A 159 -3.30 20.67 -17.83
CA PHE A 159 -2.02 20.28 -17.25
C PHE A 159 -1.29 19.31 -18.17
N HIS A 160 0.00 19.57 -18.45
CA HIS A 160 0.87 18.71 -19.24
C HIS A 160 1.77 17.88 -18.33
N ALA A 161 1.51 16.57 -18.26
CA ALA A 161 2.32 15.63 -17.51
C ALA A 161 3.42 15.05 -18.41
N ALA A 162 4.68 15.33 -18.09
CA ALA A 162 5.84 14.81 -18.83
C ALA A 162 5.98 13.29 -18.64
N GLY A 163 6.42 12.59 -19.69
CA GLY A 163 6.57 11.14 -19.70
C GLY A 163 7.56 10.66 -18.65
N LEU A 164 7.22 9.54 -18.00
CA LEU A 164 7.88 9.02 -16.81
C LEU A 164 8.46 7.63 -17.09
N ARG A 165 9.73 7.39 -16.76
CA ARG A 165 10.26 6.03 -16.71
C ARG A 165 9.77 5.36 -15.43
N VAL A 166 9.17 4.19 -15.55
CA VAL A 166 8.60 3.49 -14.40
C VAL A 166 9.71 2.98 -13.47
N GLY A 167 10.92 2.72 -13.97
CA GLY A 167 12.07 2.34 -13.15
C GLY A 167 12.60 3.47 -12.24
N ASP A 168 12.16 4.72 -12.42
CA ASP A 168 12.50 5.84 -11.51
C ASP A 168 11.62 5.85 -10.25
N ILE A 169 10.65 4.93 -10.16
CA ILE A 169 9.79 4.72 -8.99
C ILE A 169 10.40 3.60 -8.15
N ASN A 170 11.07 3.94 -7.05
CA ASN A 170 11.93 2.99 -6.35
C ASN A 170 11.22 2.18 -5.25
N GLU A 171 10.04 2.64 -4.79
CA GLU A 171 9.24 1.97 -3.77
C GLU A 171 7.94 1.39 -4.35
N ASP A 172 7.42 0.34 -3.71
CA ASP A 172 6.17 -0.30 -4.09
C ASP A 172 4.95 0.56 -3.78
N GLU A 173 4.96 1.28 -2.64
CA GLU A 173 3.95 2.29 -2.30
C GLU A 173 3.74 3.28 -3.44
N ASP A 174 4.86 3.82 -3.90
CA ASP A 174 4.93 4.76 -4.99
C ASP A 174 4.37 4.18 -6.29
N LEU A 175 4.81 2.97 -6.65
CA LEU A 175 4.38 2.32 -7.87
C LEU A 175 2.87 2.06 -7.86
N LEU A 176 2.31 1.65 -6.71
CA LEU A 176 0.89 1.38 -6.57
C LEU A 176 0.07 2.66 -6.69
N ASN A 177 0.45 3.75 -6.03
CA ASN A 177 -0.26 5.03 -6.12
C ASN A 177 -0.19 5.61 -7.54
N VAL A 178 1.01 5.68 -8.12
CA VAL A 178 1.20 6.07 -9.53
C VAL A 178 0.33 5.23 -10.44
N GLY A 179 0.35 3.91 -10.24
CA GLY A 179 -0.40 2.99 -11.06
C GLY A 179 -1.90 3.24 -10.98
N LEU A 180 -2.43 3.43 -9.77
CA LEU A 180 -3.84 3.68 -9.53
C LEU A 180 -4.29 5.02 -10.14
N TRP A 181 -3.46 6.07 -10.05
CA TRP A 181 -3.78 7.36 -10.66
C TRP A 181 -3.77 7.33 -12.19
N GLU A 182 -2.79 6.67 -12.79
CA GLU A 182 -2.68 6.50 -14.24
C GLU A 182 -3.84 5.66 -14.80
N GLU A 183 -4.38 4.72 -14.01
CA GLU A 183 -5.56 3.91 -14.38
C GLU A 183 -6.90 4.55 -13.94
N ARG A 184 -6.85 5.77 -13.39
CA ARG A 184 -8.02 6.53 -12.90
C ARG A 184 -8.82 5.81 -11.80
N ALA A 185 -8.18 4.99 -10.99
CA ALA A 185 -8.79 4.39 -9.80
C ALA A 185 -9.19 5.47 -8.78
N ALA A 186 -10.28 5.27 -8.05
CA ALA A 186 -10.90 6.32 -7.24
C ALA A 186 -11.36 5.86 -5.84
N LYS A 187 -11.24 4.57 -5.54
CA LYS A 187 -11.66 4.01 -4.26
C LYS A 187 -10.45 3.67 -3.41
N GLN A 188 -10.59 3.98 -2.13
CA GLN A 188 -9.63 3.71 -1.05
C GLN A 188 -10.42 3.35 0.20
N TRP A 189 -9.75 2.76 1.19
CA TRP A 189 -10.34 2.54 2.51
C TRP A 189 -9.60 3.36 3.57
N CYS A 190 -10.21 3.57 4.73
CA CYS A 190 -9.59 4.33 5.81
C CYS A 190 -8.93 3.34 6.79
N LYS A 191 -7.64 3.53 7.04
CA LYS A 191 -6.91 2.87 8.11
C LYS A 191 -6.82 3.81 9.31
N PHE A 192 -6.85 3.23 10.50
CA PHE A 192 -6.52 3.97 11.72
C PHE A 192 -5.02 3.79 11.95
N ASP A 193 -4.25 4.85 11.72
CA ASP A 193 -2.81 4.85 11.99
C ASP A 193 -2.57 5.37 13.40
N VAL A 194 -1.77 4.62 14.18
CA VAL A 194 -1.30 5.05 15.49
C VAL A 194 0.13 5.59 15.35
N PRO A 195 0.41 6.83 15.77
CA PRO A 195 1.74 7.44 15.66
C PRO A 195 2.78 6.78 16.57
N ALA A 196 2.35 6.00 17.58
CA ALA A 196 3.24 5.27 18.48
C ALA A 196 2.58 3.99 19.01
N THR A 197 3.41 2.99 19.34
CA THR A 197 2.96 1.70 19.89
C THR A 197 2.19 1.84 21.20
N VAL A 198 2.53 2.84 22.03
CA VAL A 198 1.83 3.13 23.30
C VAL A 198 0.36 3.49 23.10
N GLU A 199 -0.01 4.06 21.96
CA GLU A 199 -1.41 4.36 21.65
C GLU A 199 -2.22 3.10 21.33
N PHE A 200 -1.55 2.04 20.88
CA PHE A 200 -2.17 0.75 20.67
C PHE A 200 -2.53 0.06 21.99
N ASP A 201 -1.67 0.16 23.02
CA ASP A 201 -1.99 -0.36 24.36
C ASP A 201 -3.23 0.33 24.95
N SER A 202 -3.37 1.64 24.69
CA SER A 202 -4.57 2.40 25.04
C SER A 202 -5.83 1.96 24.29
N LEU A 203 -5.70 1.50 23.04
CA LEU A 203 -6.80 0.90 22.27
C LEU A 203 -7.17 -0.50 22.79
N LEU A 204 -6.20 -1.33 23.16
CA LEU A 204 -6.45 -2.66 23.71
C LEU A 204 -7.10 -2.60 25.10
N SER A 205 -6.76 -1.58 25.88
CA SER A 205 -7.37 -1.32 27.20
C SER A 205 -8.69 -0.53 27.12
N TRP A 206 -9.19 -0.26 25.90
CA TRP A 206 -10.43 0.49 25.71
C TRP A 206 -11.63 -0.28 26.26
N ILE A 207 -12.30 0.34 27.25
CA ILE A 207 -13.58 -0.11 27.77
C ILE A 207 -14.68 0.76 27.14
N PRO A 208 -15.59 0.21 26.33
CA PRO A 208 -16.61 0.98 25.60
C PRO A 208 -17.46 1.93 26.48
N SER A 209 -17.69 1.57 27.74
CA SER A 209 -18.43 2.39 28.72
C SER A 209 -17.63 3.55 29.33
N LYS A 210 -16.30 3.58 29.14
CA LYS A 210 -15.39 4.60 29.71
C LYS A 210 -14.67 5.44 28.67
N GLY A 211 -15.03 5.30 27.39
CA GLY A 211 -14.56 6.05 26.22
C GLY A 211 -13.27 6.86 26.39
N ASN A 212 -12.16 6.41 25.79
CA ASN A 212 -10.94 7.20 25.77
C ASN A 212 -11.22 8.56 25.10
N ARG A 213 -11.00 9.66 25.83
CA ARG A 213 -11.05 11.01 25.27
C ARG A 213 -9.67 11.31 24.70
N CYS A 214 -9.53 11.27 23.38
CA CYS A 214 -8.29 11.70 22.74
C CYS A 214 -8.28 13.23 22.79
N SER A 215 -7.65 13.79 23.83
CA SER A 215 -7.86 15.18 24.22
C SER A 215 -7.29 16.19 23.24
N ASN A 216 -6.35 15.83 22.35
CA ASN A 216 -5.77 16.73 21.34
C ASN A 216 -5.15 16.01 20.11
N GLY A 217 -5.70 14.86 19.70
CA GLY A 217 -5.23 14.16 18.49
C GLY A 217 -3.86 13.47 18.60
N ILE A 218 -3.26 13.41 19.80
CA ILE A 218 -2.10 12.57 20.13
C ILE A 218 -2.35 11.98 21.52
N GLY A 219 -2.24 10.66 21.65
CA GLY A 219 -2.40 9.94 22.91
C GLY A 219 -3.84 9.87 23.39
N CYS A 220 -4.47 8.70 23.26
CA CYS A 220 -5.69 8.40 23.97
C CYS A 220 -5.30 7.83 25.35
N SER A 221 -5.66 8.51 26.44
CA SER A 221 -5.44 7.99 27.80
C SER A 221 -6.75 7.49 28.39
N THR A 222 -6.66 6.46 29.24
CA THR A 222 -7.74 6.12 30.16
C THR A 222 -7.86 7.27 31.16
N ALA A 223 -8.96 8.02 31.12
CA ALA A 223 -9.26 8.96 32.19
C ALA A 223 -9.32 8.19 33.52
N GLY A 224 -8.40 8.52 34.44
CA GLY A 224 -8.49 8.13 35.84
C GLY A 224 -9.67 8.79 36.52
#